data_AF-A0A960YG55-F1
#
_entry.id   AF-A0A960YG55-F1
#
_cell.length_a   1.000
_cell.length_b   1.000
_cell.length_c   1.000
_cell.angle_alpha   90.00
_cell.angle_beta   90.00
_cell.angle_gamma   90.00
#
_symmetry.space_group_name_H-M   'P 1'
#
loop_
_entity.id
_entity.type
_entity.pdbx_description
1 polymer ?
#
loop_
_entity_poly.entity_id
_entity_poly.type
_entity_poly.pdbx_seq_one_letter_code
_entity_poly.pdbx_strand_id
1 'polypeptide(L)'
;SVPANYIKKQTLVTSERFSFSELDEIERTILEADDIILEIEKIEFENMLNKCLEFFHTLLNLSKQVGELDFILSLCICNDKYSWIKPEICEDGSLSLQDARHPVVEAYLPPGERFVPNTLELNRYDASIAILTGPNMAGKSTFMRQVAICQILFQMGSFIPAKKAKLALVDKVFTRIGSGDNLTSGESTFFLEMKETAYILKNKTKDSLILFDEIGRGTSTYDGMSLAWAIIEYLNHNSEPGDKTKTLFATHYHELTELERETGIFNLYMDVVEKEDTIIFMRKVRKGRARKSFGIYVARLAGVPVSAIQRAKEILEGLESRKKTIQFKSNEPTLFNMDAIKQEAEEDTLKQEILSLEIEKMTPLEAISVLNRLQQDLLKKKGN
;
A
#
# COMPACT_ATOMS: atom_id res chain seq x y z
N SER A 1 25.93 60.59 -64.17
CA SER A 1 24.54 60.35 -64.60
C SER A 1 24.39 58.86 -64.89
N VAL A 2 23.23 58.29 -64.58
CA VAL A 2 22.96 56.88 -64.88
C VAL A 2 22.79 56.70 -66.40
N PRO A 3 23.31 55.62 -67.02
CA PRO A 3 23.13 55.37 -68.46
C PRO A 3 21.66 55.36 -68.90
N ALA A 4 21.37 55.80 -70.12
CA ALA A 4 20.00 55.95 -70.61
C ALA A 4 19.21 54.63 -70.76
N ASN A 5 19.92 53.50 -70.87
CA ASN A 5 19.34 52.16 -70.97
C ASN A 5 19.03 51.51 -69.61
N TYR A 6 19.26 52.21 -68.50
CA TYR A 6 19.00 51.70 -67.15
C TYR A 6 17.59 52.10 -66.70
N ILE A 7 16.81 51.10 -66.28
CA ILE A 7 15.43 51.19 -65.82
C ILE A 7 15.42 51.12 -64.29
N LYS A 8 14.85 52.12 -63.62
CA LYS A 8 14.79 52.17 -62.16
C LYS A 8 13.83 51.12 -61.61
N LYS A 9 14.30 50.24 -60.71
CA LYS A 9 13.50 49.15 -60.10
C LYS A 9 13.04 49.47 -58.68
N GLN A 10 13.88 50.10 -57.86
CA GLN A 10 13.56 50.35 -56.45
C GLN A 10 14.30 51.60 -55.93
N THR A 11 13.64 52.41 -55.08
CA THR A 11 14.26 53.51 -54.35
C THR A 11 14.36 53.13 -52.88
N LEU A 12 15.57 53.19 -52.31
CA LEU A 12 15.83 53.03 -50.87
C LEU A 12 16.13 54.40 -50.25
N VAL A 13 16.07 54.49 -48.92
CA VAL A 13 16.29 55.74 -48.16
C VAL A 13 17.64 56.40 -48.48
N THR A 14 18.66 55.62 -48.85
CA THR A 14 20.02 56.09 -49.09
C THR A 14 20.54 55.82 -50.52
N SER A 15 19.79 55.13 -51.38
CA SER A 15 20.28 54.72 -52.70
C SER A 15 19.15 54.32 -53.66
N GLU A 16 19.42 54.35 -54.97
CA GLU A 16 18.50 53.92 -56.01
C GLU A 16 19.04 52.67 -56.73
N ARG A 17 18.17 51.68 -56.98
CA ARG A 17 18.49 50.45 -57.71
C ARG A 17 17.90 50.50 -59.12
N PHE A 18 18.71 50.15 -60.09
CA PHE A 18 18.36 50.11 -61.51
C PHE A 18 18.67 48.72 -62.08
N SER A 19 17.95 48.33 -63.12
CA SER A 19 18.26 47.19 -63.98
C SER A 19 18.35 47.64 -65.44
N PHE A 20 18.66 46.75 -66.36
CA PHE A 20 18.66 46.99 -67.80
C PHE A 20 18.28 45.68 -68.50
N SER A 21 17.91 45.74 -69.78
CA SER A 21 17.28 44.62 -70.50
C SER A 21 18.06 43.30 -70.41
N GLU A 22 19.38 43.33 -70.62
CA GLU A 22 20.21 42.13 -70.53
C GLU A 22 20.28 41.56 -69.10
N LEU A 23 20.21 42.41 -68.07
CA LEU A 23 20.19 41.97 -66.67
C LEU A 23 18.83 41.37 -66.28
N ASP A 24 17.72 41.94 -66.76
CA ASP A 24 16.37 41.41 -66.54
C ASP A 24 16.19 40.04 -67.24
N GLU A 25 16.80 39.83 -68.41
CA GLU A 25 16.80 38.53 -69.09
C GLU A 25 17.57 37.48 -68.28
N ILE A 26 18.75 37.83 -67.76
CA ILE A 26 19.53 36.94 -66.88
C ILE A 26 18.76 36.64 -65.59
N GLU A 27 18.15 37.65 -64.96
CA GLU A 27 17.32 37.48 -63.76
C GLU A 27 16.17 36.48 -64.02
N ARG A 28 15.47 36.62 -65.15
CA ARG A 28 14.40 35.68 -65.54
C ARG A 28 14.93 34.27 -65.75
N THR A 29 16.04 34.10 -66.45
CA THR A 29 16.66 32.77 -66.66
C THR A 29 17.11 32.14 -65.35
N ILE A 30 17.64 32.93 -64.41
CA ILE A 30 18.01 32.43 -63.07
C ILE A 30 16.77 31.95 -62.32
N LEU A 31 15.71 32.76 -62.27
CA LEU A 31 14.48 32.39 -61.56
C LEU A 31 13.80 31.16 -62.18
N GLU A 32 13.74 31.08 -63.52
CA GLU A 32 13.24 29.89 -64.23
C GLU A 32 14.09 28.65 -63.91
N ALA A 33 15.42 28.79 -63.84
CA ALA A 33 16.32 27.71 -63.46
C ALA A 33 16.13 27.28 -61.99
N ASP A 34 15.95 28.21 -61.06
CA ASP A 34 15.70 27.92 -59.64
C ASP A 34 14.39 27.15 -59.46
N ASP A 35 13.32 27.53 -60.19
CA ASP A 35 12.04 26.80 -60.16
C ASP A 35 12.19 25.36 -60.69
N ILE A 36 12.94 25.18 -61.79
CA ILE A 36 13.24 23.85 -62.36
C ILE A 36 14.06 23.01 -61.36
N ILE A 37 15.07 23.61 -60.71
CA ILE A 37 15.90 22.93 -59.72
C ILE A 37 15.03 22.43 -58.56
N LEU A 38 14.13 23.27 -58.03
CA LEU A 38 13.22 22.90 -56.95
C LEU A 38 12.26 21.78 -57.34
N GLU A 39 11.77 21.77 -58.59
CA GLU A 39 10.91 20.69 -59.09
C GLU A 39 11.66 19.36 -59.17
N ILE A 40 12.89 19.38 -59.74
CA ILE A 40 13.76 18.20 -59.80
C ILE A 40 14.10 17.70 -58.39
N GLU A 41 14.41 18.59 -57.46
CA GLU A 41 14.73 18.22 -56.07
C GLU A 41 13.57 17.50 -55.39
N LYS A 42 12.33 17.97 -55.57
CA LYS A 42 11.14 17.29 -55.04
C LYS A 42 10.98 15.88 -55.63
N ILE A 43 11.15 15.73 -56.94
CA ILE A 43 11.07 14.44 -57.62
C ILE A 43 12.13 13.48 -57.07
N GLU A 44 13.38 13.94 -56.94
CA GLU A 44 14.46 13.11 -56.39
C GLU A 44 14.25 12.77 -54.90
N PHE A 45 13.70 13.70 -54.11
CA PHE A 45 13.34 13.44 -52.72
C PHE A 45 12.22 12.40 -52.59
N GLU A 46 11.16 12.49 -53.40
CA GLU A 46 10.09 11.48 -53.45
C GLU A 46 10.63 10.11 -53.91
N ASN A 47 11.51 10.09 -54.91
CA ASN A 47 12.18 8.87 -55.35
C ASN A 47 13.03 8.25 -54.22
N MET A 48 13.75 9.07 -53.45
CA MET A 48 14.49 8.63 -52.28
C MET A 48 13.55 8.06 -51.21
N LEU A 49 12.45 8.73 -50.90
CA LEU A 49 11.46 8.24 -49.94
C LEU A 49 10.86 6.90 -50.37
N ASN A 50 10.49 6.75 -51.64
CA ASN A 50 9.96 5.50 -52.18
C ASN A 50 10.98 4.36 -52.05
N LYS A 51 12.25 4.61 -52.39
CA LYS A 51 13.34 3.63 -52.17
C LYS A 51 13.50 3.25 -50.69
N CYS A 52 13.38 4.21 -49.76
CA CYS A 52 13.42 3.92 -48.33
C CYS A 52 12.23 3.06 -47.87
N LEU A 53 11.02 3.33 -48.41
CA LEU A 53 9.80 2.61 -48.08
C LEU A 53 9.83 1.15 -48.56
N GLU A 54 10.59 0.81 -49.60
CA GLU A 54 10.84 -0.58 -49.98
C GLU A 54 11.44 -1.40 -48.81
N PHE A 55 12.19 -0.76 -47.92
CA PHE A 55 12.79 -1.36 -46.73
C PHE A 55 11.95 -1.20 -45.46
N PHE A 56 10.71 -0.67 -45.55
CA PHE A 56 9.88 -0.35 -44.38
C PHE A 56 9.77 -1.52 -43.39
N HIS A 57 9.45 -2.72 -43.88
CA HIS A 57 9.34 -3.91 -43.04
C HIS A 57 10.66 -4.31 -42.39
N THR A 58 11.78 -4.20 -43.12
CA THR A 58 13.12 -4.49 -42.61
C THR A 58 13.51 -3.51 -41.50
N LEU A 59 13.30 -2.21 -41.71
CA LEU A 59 13.57 -1.18 -40.72
C LEU A 59 12.70 -1.33 -39.46
N LEU A 60 11.42 -1.65 -39.64
CA LEU A 60 10.51 -1.89 -38.52
C LEU A 60 10.94 -3.14 -37.71
N ASN A 61 11.37 -4.20 -38.39
CA ASN A 61 11.84 -5.41 -37.71
C ASN A 61 13.16 -5.15 -36.96
N LEU A 62 14.10 -4.42 -37.58
CA LEU A 62 15.33 -3.99 -36.94
C LEU A 62 15.04 -3.15 -35.69
N SER A 63 14.11 -2.20 -35.78
CA SER A 63 13.71 -1.37 -34.65
C SER A 63 13.18 -2.20 -33.47
N LYS A 64 12.35 -3.22 -33.74
CA LYS A 64 11.87 -4.15 -32.70
C LYS A 64 13.01 -4.93 -32.04
N GLN A 65 13.94 -5.45 -32.83
CA GLN A 65 15.10 -6.21 -32.33
C GLN A 65 16.04 -5.34 -31.50
N VAL A 66 16.30 -4.10 -31.94
CA VAL A 66 17.09 -3.12 -31.19
C VAL A 66 16.37 -2.77 -29.88
N GLY A 67 15.04 -2.59 -29.91
CA GLY A 67 14.24 -2.32 -28.72
C GLY A 67 14.26 -3.47 -27.70
N GLU A 68 14.21 -4.72 -28.15
CA GLU A 68 14.33 -5.89 -27.27
C GLU A 68 15.73 -5.97 -26.63
N LEU A 69 16.77 -5.71 -27.41
CA LEU A 69 18.15 -5.68 -26.92
C LEU A 69 18.37 -4.55 -25.90
N ASP A 70 17.87 -3.34 -26.18
CA ASP A 70 17.95 -2.20 -25.26
C ASP A 70 17.20 -2.47 -23.95
N PHE A 71 16.01 -3.09 -24.04
CA PHE A 71 15.25 -3.52 -22.87
C PHE A 71 16.06 -4.51 -22.02
N ILE A 72 16.60 -5.58 -22.59
CA ILE A 72 17.39 -6.58 -21.85
C ILE A 72 18.64 -5.94 -21.24
N LEU A 73 19.35 -5.10 -21.98
CA LEU A 73 20.53 -4.38 -21.48
C LEU A 73 20.17 -3.50 -20.27
N SER A 74 19.05 -2.79 -20.32
CA SER A 74 18.56 -1.96 -19.21
C SER A 74 18.32 -2.78 -17.93
N LEU A 75 17.81 -4.02 -18.07
CA LEU A 75 17.64 -4.93 -16.93
C LEU A 75 18.99 -5.41 -16.36
N CYS A 76 19.97 -5.70 -17.23
CA CYS A 76 21.32 -6.06 -16.81
C CYS A 76 22.03 -4.91 -16.07
N ILE A 77 21.88 -3.67 -16.56
CA ILE A 77 22.42 -2.49 -15.88
C ILE A 77 21.83 -2.35 -14.47
N CYS A 78 20.54 -2.67 -14.30
CA CYS A 78 19.92 -2.63 -12.97
C CYS A 78 20.54 -3.66 -12.00
N ASN A 79 20.91 -4.85 -12.47
CA ASN A 79 21.64 -5.84 -11.67
C ASN A 79 22.99 -5.25 -11.21
N ASP A 80 23.83 -4.84 -12.16
CA ASP A 80 25.19 -4.41 -11.86
C ASP A 80 25.21 -3.15 -10.98
N LYS A 81 24.35 -2.17 -11.29
CA LYS A 81 24.36 -0.86 -10.62
C LYS A 81 23.69 -0.89 -9.24
N TYR A 82 22.61 -1.65 -9.07
CA TYR A 82 21.80 -1.62 -7.85
C TYR A 82 21.87 -2.93 -7.03
N SER A 83 22.71 -3.87 -7.46
CA SER A 83 22.86 -5.20 -6.86
C SER A 83 21.51 -5.92 -6.75
N TRP A 84 20.73 -5.88 -7.84
CA TRP A 84 19.48 -6.63 -7.93
C TRP A 84 19.79 -8.09 -8.27
N ILE A 85 19.02 -9.02 -7.70
CA ILE A 85 19.26 -10.46 -7.84
C ILE A 85 18.27 -11.08 -8.83
N LYS A 86 18.69 -12.17 -9.46
CA LYS A 86 17.80 -12.99 -10.28
C LYS A 86 16.91 -13.81 -9.33
N PRO A 87 15.59 -13.60 -9.30
CA PRO A 87 14.70 -14.40 -8.47
C PRO A 87 14.60 -15.85 -8.98
N GLU A 88 14.37 -16.80 -8.08
CA GLU A 88 14.03 -18.18 -8.40
C GLU A 88 12.53 -18.26 -8.73
N ILE A 89 12.18 -18.90 -9.86
CA ILE A 89 10.78 -19.15 -10.23
C ILE A 89 10.32 -20.40 -9.48
N CYS A 90 9.10 -20.38 -8.94
CA CYS A 90 8.50 -21.55 -8.32
C CYS A 90 7.05 -21.78 -8.75
N GLU A 91 6.63 -23.04 -8.69
CA GLU A 91 5.29 -23.49 -9.12
C GLU A 91 4.35 -23.79 -7.93
N ASP A 92 4.89 -23.82 -6.70
CA ASP A 92 4.16 -24.10 -5.46
C ASP A 92 3.29 -22.92 -4.97
N GLY A 93 3.26 -21.82 -5.74
CA GLY A 93 2.48 -20.64 -5.43
C GLY A 93 3.08 -19.75 -4.33
N SER A 94 4.29 -20.03 -3.85
CA SER A 94 4.95 -19.28 -2.79
C SER A 94 5.47 -17.91 -3.24
N LEU A 95 5.58 -17.00 -2.27
CA LEU A 95 6.24 -15.71 -2.40
C LEU A 95 7.21 -15.59 -1.23
N SER A 96 8.50 -15.62 -1.51
CA SER A 96 9.57 -15.43 -0.53
C SER A 96 10.47 -14.32 -1.02
N LEU A 97 10.57 -13.26 -0.22
CA LEU A 97 11.43 -12.11 -0.45
C LEU A 97 12.32 -11.96 0.78
N GLN A 98 13.62 -12.21 0.64
CA GLN A 98 14.60 -12.02 1.72
C GLN A 98 15.32 -10.69 1.54
N ASP A 99 15.25 -9.85 2.57
CA ASP A 99 15.87 -8.53 2.61
C ASP A 99 15.60 -7.71 1.32
N ALA A 100 14.34 -7.69 0.89
CA ALA A 100 13.88 -6.89 -0.22
C ALA A 100 13.88 -5.39 0.12
N ARG A 101 14.04 -4.55 -0.89
CA ARG A 101 14.15 -3.09 -0.81
C ARG A 101 13.17 -2.45 -1.80
N HIS A 102 12.67 -1.26 -1.48
CA HIS A 102 11.80 -0.53 -2.41
C HIS A 102 12.67 0.25 -3.41
N PRO A 103 12.67 -0.07 -4.71
CA PRO A 103 13.69 0.44 -5.65
C PRO A 103 13.62 1.97 -5.82
N VAL A 104 12.41 2.54 -5.87
CA VAL A 104 12.24 4.01 -5.96
C VAL A 104 12.66 4.69 -4.66
N VAL A 105 12.08 4.31 -3.51
CA VAL A 105 12.43 4.95 -2.23
C VAL A 105 13.92 4.83 -1.94
N GLU A 106 14.55 3.67 -2.20
CA GLU A 106 16.00 3.47 -2.06
C GLU A 106 16.81 4.47 -2.90
N ALA A 107 16.40 4.73 -4.15
CA ALA A 107 17.10 5.66 -5.04
C ALA A 107 16.97 7.13 -4.63
N TYR A 108 15.94 7.49 -3.86
CA TYR A 108 15.68 8.87 -3.40
C TYR A 108 16.15 9.14 -1.97
N LEU A 109 16.83 8.18 -1.31
CA LEU A 109 17.36 8.43 0.03
C LEU A 109 18.49 9.47 0.01
N PRO A 110 18.59 10.33 1.04
CA PRO A 110 19.69 11.27 1.18
C PRO A 110 21.06 10.57 1.19
N PRO A 111 22.12 11.25 0.73
CA PRO A 111 23.48 10.71 0.80
C PRO A 111 23.85 10.29 2.22
N GLY A 112 24.31 9.06 2.39
CA GLY A 112 24.69 8.49 3.68
C GLY A 112 23.57 7.71 4.40
N GLU A 113 22.31 7.85 3.98
CA GLU A 113 21.22 7.00 4.45
C GLU A 113 21.15 5.69 3.67
N ARG A 114 20.75 4.61 4.37
CA ARG A 114 20.54 3.29 3.75
C ARG A 114 19.10 2.86 3.92
N PHE A 115 18.53 2.27 2.87
CA PHE A 115 17.21 1.66 2.95
C PHE A 115 17.26 0.45 3.87
N VAL A 116 16.28 0.31 4.76
CA VAL A 116 16.18 -0.84 5.68
C VAL A 116 15.46 -1.98 4.94
N PRO A 117 16.15 -3.08 4.60
CA PRO A 117 15.53 -4.16 3.84
C PRO A 117 14.58 -4.99 4.70
N ASN A 118 13.56 -5.58 4.09
CA ASN A 118 12.51 -6.33 4.77
C ASN A 118 12.26 -7.70 4.15
N THR A 119 11.87 -8.67 4.98
CA THR A 119 11.64 -10.05 4.56
C THR A 119 10.15 -10.38 4.68
N LEU A 120 9.63 -11.10 3.68
CA LEU A 120 8.26 -11.61 3.65
C LEU A 120 8.23 -13.03 3.09
N GLU A 121 7.45 -13.89 3.71
CA GLU A 121 7.15 -15.24 3.25
C GLU A 121 5.63 -15.41 3.25
N LEU A 122 5.06 -15.72 2.10
CA LEU A 122 3.66 -16.06 1.92
C LEU A 122 3.55 -17.36 1.12
N ASN A 123 2.60 -18.22 1.46
CA ASN A 123 2.29 -19.45 0.71
C ASN A 123 0.77 -19.71 0.70
N ARG A 124 0.32 -20.75 0.01
CA ARG A 124 -1.12 -21.06 -0.13
C ARG A 124 -1.68 -21.99 0.95
N TYR A 125 -0.88 -22.30 1.97
CA TYR A 125 -1.15 -23.36 2.93
C TYR A 125 -1.30 -22.81 4.34
N ASP A 126 -0.18 -22.55 5.02
CA ASP A 126 -0.09 -22.20 6.43
C ASP A 126 0.35 -20.75 6.69
N ALA A 127 0.77 -20.02 5.66
CA ALA A 127 1.18 -18.61 5.74
C ALA A 127 0.61 -17.80 4.58
N SER A 128 -0.70 -17.83 4.37
CA SER A 128 -1.37 -17.12 3.27
C SER A 128 -1.69 -15.67 3.57
N ILE A 129 -1.94 -15.32 4.83
CA ILE A 129 -2.35 -13.98 5.22
C ILE A 129 -1.38 -13.43 6.28
N ALA A 130 -0.71 -12.33 5.94
CA ALA A 130 0.11 -11.58 6.87
C ALA A 130 -0.66 -10.35 7.36
N ILE A 131 -0.94 -10.28 8.66
CA ILE A 131 -1.54 -9.08 9.28
C ILE A 131 -0.40 -8.16 9.72
N LEU A 132 -0.27 -7.00 9.07
CA LEU A 132 0.78 -6.02 9.36
C LEU A 132 0.25 -4.88 10.23
N THR A 133 0.74 -4.80 11.46
CA THR A 133 0.42 -3.72 12.40
C THR A 133 1.57 -2.74 12.57
N GLY A 134 1.25 -1.55 13.07
CA GLY A 134 2.26 -0.55 13.44
C GLY A 134 1.81 0.88 13.14
N PRO A 135 2.55 1.88 13.64
CA PRO A 135 2.22 3.29 13.41
C PRO A 135 2.29 3.66 11.92
N ASN A 136 1.52 4.67 11.50
CA ASN A 136 1.40 5.04 10.07
C ASN A 136 2.72 5.49 9.45
N MET A 137 3.54 6.22 10.19
CA MET A 137 4.86 6.66 9.76
C MET A 137 5.94 5.56 9.81
N ALA A 138 5.60 4.35 10.24
CA ALA A 138 6.59 3.27 10.38
C ALA A 138 6.98 2.64 9.04
N GLY A 139 6.25 2.90 7.95
CA GLY A 139 6.57 2.42 6.60
C GLY A 139 5.74 1.24 6.10
N LYS A 140 4.53 1.00 6.66
CA LYS A 140 3.63 -0.09 6.24
C LYS A 140 3.33 -0.06 4.75
N SER A 141 2.85 1.08 4.23
CA SER A 141 2.50 1.24 2.81
C SER A 141 3.73 1.11 1.90
N THR A 142 4.90 1.59 2.33
CA THR A 142 6.17 1.40 1.61
C THR A 142 6.53 -0.08 1.49
N PHE A 143 6.41 -0.83 2.58
CA PHE A 143 6.67 -2.28 2.56
C PHE A 143 5.68 -3.03 1.66
N MET A 144 4.39 -2.69 1.68
CA MET A 144 3.41 -3.32 0.78
C MET A 144 3.69 -3.03 -0.70
N ARG A 145 3.95 -1.76 -1.04
CA ARG A 145 4.29 -1.37 -2.41
C ARG A 145 5.58 -2.04 -2.88
N GLN A 146 6.55 -2.19 -1.98
CA GLN A 146 7.79 -2.92 -2.26
C GLN A 146 7.52 -4.36 -2.70
N VAL A 147 6.66 -5.09 -1.99
CA VAL A 147 6.29 -6.47 -2.35
C VAL A 147 5.62 -6.52 -3.73
N ALA A 148 4.69 -5.60 -4.00
CA ALA A 148 4.03 -5.48 -5.30
C ALA A 148 5.04 -5.25 -6.44
N ILE A 149 5.94 -4.29 -6.27
CA ILE A 149 6.94 -3.92 -7.27
C ILE A 149 7.89 -5.09 -7.53
N CYS A 150 8.31 -5.81 -6.48
CA CYS A 150 9.15 -7.00 -6.65
C CYS A 150 8.44 -8.07 -7.50
N GLN A 151 7.14 -8.31 -7.27
CA GLN A 151 6.35 -9.25 -8.06
C GLN A 151 6.23 -8.81 -9.54
N ILE A 152 6.02 -7.52 -9.78
CA ILE A 152 5.90 -6.96 -11.13
C ILE A 152 7.24 -7.05 -11.88
N LEU A 153 8.34 -6.64 -11.25
CA LEU A 153 9.69 -6.74 -11.84
C LEU A 153 10.03 -8.19 -12.19
N PHE A 154 9.71 -9.12 -11.30
CA PHE A 154 9.88 -10.54 -11.56
C PHE A 154 9.12 -11.01 -12.81
N GLN A 155 7.82 -10.71 -12.92
CA GLN A 155 7.01 -11.12 -14.08
C GLN A 155 7.33 -10.36 -15.37
N MET A 156 8.00 -9.22 -15.28
CA MET A 156 8.58 -8.51 -16.42
C MET A 156 9.86 -9.18 -16.95
N GLY A 157 10.42 -10.16 -16.23
CA GLY A 157 11.69 -10.81 -16.56
C GLY A 157 12.93 -10.08 -16.01
N SER A 158 12.75 -9.15 -15.07
CA SER A 158 13.83 -8.38 -14.46
C SER A 158 14.47 -9.08 -13.26
N PHE A 159 15.69 -8.64 -12.94
CA PHE A 159 16.25 -8.76 -11.59
C PHE A 159 15.40 -7.93 -10.60
N ILE A 160 15.47 -8.27 -9.32
CA ILE A 160 14.69 -7.58 -8.27
C ILE A 160 15.57 -7.09 -7.11
N PRO A 161 15.18 -6.01 -6.41
CA PRO A 161 15.95 -5.43 -5.30
C PRO A 161 15.84 -6.26 -4.01
N ALA A 162 16.40 -7.46 -3.98
CA ALA A 162 16.40 -8.34 -2.80
C ALA A 162 17.76 -9.00 -2.60
N LYS A 163 17.97 -9.63 -1.44
CA LYS A 163 19.15 -10.47 -1.20
C LYS A 163 18.96 -11.89 -1.75
N LYS A 164 17.76 -12.44 -1.57
CA LYS A 164 17.29 -13.69 -2.19
C LYS A 164 15.80 -13.59 -2.42
N ALA A 165 15.29 -14.27 -3.44
CA ALA A 165 13.86 -14.35 -3.67
C ALA A 165 13.48 -15.63 -4.40
N LYS A 166 12.31 -16.16 -4.03
CA LYS A 166 11.62 -17.26 -4.70
C LYS A 166 10.18 -16.82 -4.92
N LEU A 167 9.75 -16.72 -6.17
CA LEU A 167 8.47 -16.11 -6.54
C LEU A 167 7.72 -17.03 -7.50
N ALA A 168 6.44 -17.25 -7.20
CA ALA A 168 5.51 -17.86 -8.14
C ALA A 168 4.85 -16.80 -9.01
N LEU A 169 4.43 -17.19 -10.21
CA LEU A 169 3.59 -16.34 -11.04
C LEU A 169 2.26 -16.06 -10.33
N VAL A 170 1.78 -14.84 -10.47
CA VAL A 170 0.46 -14.40 -10.06
C VAL A 170 -0.32 -13.92 -11.27
N ASP A 171 -1.61 -14.23 -11.30
CA ASP A 171 -2.52 -13.78 -12.35
C ASP A 171 -2.83 -12.28 -12.23
N LYS A 172 -2.97 -11.79 -10.99
CA LYS A 172 -3.32 -10.41 -10.66
C LYS A 172 -2.65 -9.96 -9.37
N VAL A 173 -2.24 -8.70 -9.33
CA VAL A 173 -1.86 -7.98 -8.11
C VAL A 173 -2.99 -7.00 -7.79
N PHE A 174 -3.74 -7.28 -6.73
CA PHE A 174 -4.80 -6.39 -6.24
C PHE A 174 -4.24 -5.47 -5.16
N THR A 175 -4.54 -4.18 -5.28
CA THR A 175 -4.16 -3.20 -4.28
C THR A 175 -5.37 -2.38 -3.86
N ARG A 176 -5.56 -2.29 -2.56
CA ARG A 176 -6.36 -1.23 -1.95
C ARG A 176 -5.46 -0.49 -0.97
N ILE A 177 -4.60 0.35 -1.54
CA ILE A 177 -3.66 1.20 -0.81
C ILE A 177 -4.14 2.63 -1.05
N GLY A 178 -4.61 3.31 -0.01
CA GLY A 178 -5.27 4.62 -0.13
C GLY A 178 -4.51 5.59 -1.06
N SER A 179 -5.21 6.07 -2.08
CA SER A 179 -4.83 7.26 -2.86
C SER A 179 -5.50 8.48 -2.22
N GLY A 180 -4.81 9.63 -2.24
CA GLY A 180 -5.33 10.89 -1.69
C GLY A 180 -6.76 11.19 -2.13
N ASP A 181 -7.53 11.78 -1.22
CA ASP A 181 -8.96 12.03 -1.37
C ASP A 181 -9.30 12.64 -2.74
N ASN A 182 -9.95 11.86 -3.61
CA ASN A 182 -10.60 12.41 -4.78
C ASN A 182 -11.95 12.99 -4.33
N LEU A 183 -11.94 14.26 -3.96
CA LEU A 183 -13.11 15.00 -3.48
C LEU A 183 -14.17 15.27 -4.58
N THR A 184 -13.94 14.81 -5.81
CA THR A 184 -14.65 15.25 -7.01
C THR A 184 -15.74 14.29 -7.51
N SER A 185 -15.96 13.12 -6.90
CA SER A 185 -16.92 12.12 -7.41
C SER A 185 -18.32 12.12 -6.78
N GLY A 186 -18.58 12.90 -5.72
CA GLY A 186 -19.89 12.94 -5.06
C GLY A 186 -20.31 11.64 -4.33
N GLU A 187 -19.53 10.56 -4.43
CA GLU A 187 -19.70 9.33 -3.66
C GLU A 187 -18.88 9.40 -2.35
N SER A 188 -19.38 8.78 -1.28
CA SER A 188 -18.62 8.68 -0.01
C SER A 188 -17.32 7.90 -0.23
N THR A 189 -16.21 8.39 0.34
CA THR A 189 -14.89 7.73 0.28
C THR A 189 -14.95 6.29 0.80
N PHE A 190 -15.77 6.04 1.82
CA PHE A 190 -16.02 4.70 2.36
C PHE A 190 -16.78 3.80 1.38
N PHE A 191 -17.76 4.35 0.63
CA PHE A 191 -18.48 3.56 -0.37
C PHE A 191 -17.56 3.11 -1.52
N LEU A 192 -16.69 4.01 -1.98
CA LEU A 192 -15.69 3.68 -3.01
C LEU A 192 -14.71 2.61 -2.51
N GLU A 193 -14.24 2.74 -1.26
CA GLU A 193 -13.40 1.74 -0.60
C GLU A 193 -14.07 0.35 -0.56
N MET A 194 -15.36 0.28 -0.21
CA MET A 194 -16.11 -0.97 -0.18
C MET A 194 -16.35 -1.54 -1.57
N LYS A 195 -16.58 -0.70 -2.59
CA LYS A 195 -16.71 -1.14 -3.98
C LYS A 195 -15.41 -1.72 -4.53
N GLU A 196 -14.28 -1.11 -4.23
CA GLU A 196 -12.95 -1.64 -4.57
C GLU A 196 -12.69 -2.98 -3.86
N THR A 197 -12.99 -3.05 -2.57
CA THR A 197 -12.86 -4.29 -1.79
C THR A 197 -13.74 -5.40 -2.35
N ALA A 198 -15.00 -5.12 -2.66
CA ALA A 198 -15.91 -6.08 -3.28
C ALA A 198 -15.41 -6.56 -4.65
N TYR A 199 -14.85 -5.65 -5.46
CA TYR A 199 -14.25 -6.01 -6.74
C TYR A 199 -13.06 -6.97 -6.57
N ILE A 200 -12.17 -6.70 -5.61
CA ILE A 200 -11.03 -7.58 -5.29
C ILE A 200 -11.53 -8.96 -4.87
N LEU A 201 -12.45 -9.02 -3.89
CA LEU A 201 -12.96 -10.28 -3.37
C LEU A 201 -13.68 -11.12 -4.42
N LYS A 202 -14.40 -10.48 -5.35
CA LYS A 202 -15.12 -11.15 -6.44
C LYS A 202 -14.19 -11.71 -7.53
N ASN A 203 -13.05 -11.06 -7.78
CA ASN A 203 -12.18 -11.37 -8.92
C ASN A 203 -10.85 -12.04 -8.53
N LYS A 204 -10.60 -12.24 -7.22
CA LYS A 204 -9.43 -12.97 -6.73
C LYS A 204 -9.44 -14.42 -7.18
N THR A 205 -8.26 -14.96 -7.43
CA THR A 205 -8.03 -16.40 -7.54
C THR A 205 -7.03 -16.83 -6.47
N LYS A 206 -6.76 -18.13 -6.35
CA LYS A 206 -5.67 -18.64 -5.49
C LYS A 206 -4.28 -18.18 -5.95
N ASP A 207 -4.16 -17.85 -7.24
CA ASP A 207 -2.92 -17.40 -7.84
C ASP A 207 -2.69 -15.89 -7.66
N SER A 208 -3.67 -15.14 -7.18
CA SER A 208 -3.55 -13.69 -6.98
C SER A 208 -2.69 -13.31 -5.78
N LEU A 209 -2.20 -12.07 -5.79
CA LEU A 209 -1.59 -11.38 -4.65
C LEU A 209 -2.46 -10.18 -4.26
N ILE A 210 -2.87 -10.10 -2.99
CA ILE A 210 -3.73 -9.03 -2.47
C ILE A 210 -2.98 -8.19 -1.44
N LEU A 211 -3.08 -6.87 -1.57
CA LEU A 211 -2.48 -5.88 -0.67
C LEU A 211 -3.57 -4.92 -0.16
N PHE A 212 -3.94 -5.04 1.12
CA PHE A 212 -4.93 -4.18 1.77
C PHE A 212 -4.24 -3.21 2.74
N ASP A 213 -4.58 -1.92 2.67
CA ASP A 213 -4.11 -0.88 3.58
C ASP A 213 -5.30 -0.19 4.27
N GLU A 214 -5.40 -0.33 5.59
CA GLU A 214 -6.35 0.39 6.44
C GLU A 214 -7.82 0.27 6.03
N ILE A 215 -8.28 -0.93 5.63
CA ILE A 215 -9.70 -1.19 5.37
C ILE A 215 -10.54 -0.88 6.61
N GLY A 216 -11.69 -0.24 6.41
CA GLY A 216 -12.68 0.07 7.44
C GLY A 216 -12.48 1.43 8.11
N ARG A 217 -11.47 2.22 7.71
CA ARG A 217 -11.15 3.49 8.38
C ARG A 217 -12.19 4.60 8.16
N GLY A 218 -12.95 4.54 7.06
CA GLY A 218 -13.96 5.55 6.70
C GLY A 218 -15.30 5.45 7.44
N THR A 219 -15.45 4.55 8.42
CA THR A 219 -16.70 4.29 9.16
C THR A 219 -16.47 4.23 10.67
N SER A 220 -17.50 3.89 11.45
CA SER A 220 -17.39 3.70 12.90
C SER A 220 -16.33 2.65 13.23
N THR A 221 -15.60 2.82 14.35
CA THR A 221 -14.48 1.94 14.70
C THR A 221 -14.88 0.47 14.79
N TYR A 222 -16.04 0.18 15.37
CA TYR A 222 -16.53 -1.19 15.51
C TYR A 222 -17.05 -1.76 14.18
N ASP A 223 -17.71 -0.96 13.34
CA ASP A 223 -18.15 -1.43 12.02
C ASP A 223 -16.95 -1.71 11.11
N GLY A 224 -15.98 -0.78 11.09
CA GLY A 224 -14.76 -0.92 10.29
C GLY A 224 -13.93 -2.12 10.70
N MET A 225 -13.74 -2.33 12.01
CA MET A 225 -13.06 -3.50 12.55
C MET A 225 -13.80 -4.79 12.22
N SER A 226 -15.13 -4.82 12.38
CA SER A 226 -15.95 -6.01 12.10
C SER A 226 -15.92 -6.40 10.63
N LEU A 227 -15.96 -5.41 9.73
CA LEU A 227 -15.82 -5.63 8.29
C LEU A 227 -14.42 -6.15 7.94
N ALA A 228 -13.36 -5.53 8.45
CA ALA A 228 -12.00 -5.98 8.22
C ALA A 228 -11.78 -7.41 8.73
N TRP A 229 -12.33 -7.75 9.90
CA TRP A 229 -12.31 -9.09 10.47
C TRP A 229 -12.98 -10.10 9.53
N ALA A 230 -14.24 -9.84 9.15
CA ALA A 230 -15.01 -10.71 8.27
C ALA A 230 -14.35 -10.89 6.89
N ILE A 231 -13.68 -9.85 6.36
CA ILE A 231 -12.92 -9.92 5.10
C ILE A 231 -11.72 -10.86 5.25
N ILE A 232 -10.95 -10.75 6.34
CA ILE A 232 -9.81 -11.64 6.58
C ILE A 232 -10.29 -13.09 6.73
N GLU A 233 -11.34 -13.32 7.51
CA GLU A 233 -11.95 -14.65 7.63
C GLU A 233 -12.40 -15.17 6.26
N TYR A 234 -13.10 -14.36 5.46
CA TYR A 234 -13.52 -14.74 4.10
C TYR A 234 -12.34 -15.09 3.18
N LEU A 235 -11.21 -14.39 3.30
CA LEU A 235 -9.99 -14.70 2.54
C LEU A 235 -9.32 -15.99 3.03
N ASN A 236 -9.40 -16.28 4.33
CA ASN A 236 -8.82 -17.47 4.95
C ASN A 236 -9.70 -18.72 4.71
N HIS A 237 -11.01 -18.53 4.63
CA HIS A 237 -12.03 -19.56 4.57
C HIS A 237 -12.27 -20.04 3.12
N ASN A 238 -11.29 -20.73 2.56
CA ASN A 238 -11.46 -21.56 1.37
C ASN A 238 -11.38 -23.05 1.75
N SER A 239 -12.22 -23.87 1.10
CA SER A 239 -12.54 -25.24 1.52
C SER A 239 -11.39 -26.26 1.42
N GLU A 240 -10.30 -25.94 0.71
CA GLU A 240 -9.19 -26.88 0.48
C GLU A 240 -7.80 -26.28 0.79
N PRO A 241 -6.89 -27.06 1.41
CA PRO A 241 -5.49 -26.69 1.56
C PRO A 241 -4.84 -26.39 0.19
N GLY A 242 -4.18 -25.25 0.04
CA GLY A 242 -3.54 -24.83 -1.22
C GLY A 242 -4.39 -23.92 -2.11
N ASP A 243 -5.62 -23.61 -1.69
CA ASP A 243 -6.53 -22.69 -2.41
C ASP A 243 -6.58 -21.28 -1.78
N LYS A 244 -5.73 -21.00 -0.78
CA LYS A 244 -5.71 -19.69 -0.12
C LYS A 244 -4.99 -18.65 -0.98
N THR A 245 -5.57 -17.46 -1.06
CA THR A 245 -4.99 -16.32 -1.79
C THR A 245 -3.96 -15.60 -0.90
N LYS A 246 -2.76 -15.37 -1.44
CA LYS A 246 -1.69 -14.64 -0.74
C LYS A 246 -2.13 -13.20 -0.47
N THR A 247 -2.14 -12.81 0.79
CA THR A 247 -2.64 -11.50 1.23
C THR A 247 -1.69 -10.87 2.25
N LEU A 248 -1.36 -9.59 2.04
CA LEU A 248 -0.75 -8.73 3.05
C LEU A 248 -1.76 -7.66 3.46
N PHE A 249 -2.13 -7.68 4.73
CA PHE A 249 -3.22 -6.87 5.28
C PHE A 249 -2.65 -5.89 6.32
N ALA A 250 -2.40 -4.65 5.93
CA ALA A 250 -1.97 -3.61 6.86
C ALA A 250 -3.17 -2.97 7.57
N THR A 251 -3.08 -2.85 8.90
CA THR A 251 -4.18 -2.35 9.72
C THR A 251 -3.69 -1.54 10.92
N HIS A 252 -4.60 -0.70 11.42
CA HIS A 252 -4.46 -0.01 12.70
C HIS A 252 -5.28 -0.68 13.82
N TYR A 253 -6.15 -1.64 13.48
CA TYR A 253 -6.90 -2.44 14.45
C TYR A 253 -6.01 -3.53 15.04
N HIS A 254 -5.59 -3.35 16.29
CA HIS A 254 -4.75 -4.32 16.98
C HIS A 254 -5.52 -5.61 17.31
N GLU A 255 -6.83 -5.49 17.48
CA GLU A 255 -7.77 -6.59 17.74
C GLU A 255 -7.71 -7.66 16.63
N LEU A 256 -7.47 -7.28 15.36
CA LEU A 256 -7.34 -8.23 14.26
C LEU A 256 -6.16 -9.21 14.43
N THR A 257 -5.18 -8.89 15.26
CA THR A 257 -4.04 -9.80 15.52
C THR A 257 -4.47 -11.10 16.20
N GLU A 258 -5.66 -11.15 16.79
CA GLU A 258 -6.23 -12.36 17.38
C GLU A 258 -6.52 -13.45 16.34
N LEU A 259 -6.69 -13.09 15.06
CA LEU A 259 -6.91 -14.02 13.95
C LEU A 259 -5.73 -14.95 13.67
N GLU A 260 -4.54 -14.68 14.20
CA GLU A 260 -3.39 -15.61 14.14
C GLU A 260 -3.66 -16.98 14.80
N ARG A 261 -4.74 -17.11 15.58
CA ARG A 261 -5.23 -18.41 16.07
C ARG A 261 -5.70 -19.34 14.95
N GLU A 262 -6.08 -18.79 13.80
CA GLU A 262 -6.49 -19.56 12.64
C GLU A 262 -5.30 -19.95 11.77
N THR A 263 -5.29 -21.20 11.30
CA THR A 263 -4.25 -21.68 10.37
C THR A 263 -4.21 -20.82 9.11
N GLY A 264 -3.03 -20.46 8.62
CA GLY A 264 -2.88 -19.61 7.43
C GLY A 264 -2.64 -18.13 7.73
N ILE A 265 -2.91 -17.67 8.96
CA ILE A 265 -2.79 -16.27 9.35
C ILE A 265 -1.62 -16.11 10.32
N PHE A 266 -0.78 -15.10 10.08
CA PHE A 266 0.32 -14.76 11.00
C PHE A 266 0.48 -13.25 11.15
N ASN A 267 1.00 -12.83 12.29
CA ASN A 267 1.18 -11.42 12.59
C ASN A 267 2.58 -10.92 12.20
N LEU A 268 2.60 -9.71 11.66
CA LEU A 268 3.76 -8.88 11.43
C LEU A 268 3.57 -7.52 12.11
N TYR A 269 4.67 -6.90 12.52
CA TYR A 269 4.66 -5.52 12.98
C TYR A 269 5.87 -4.74 12.49
N MET A 270 5.70 -3.43 12.36
CA MET A 270 6.80 -2.50 12.15
C MET A 270 7.49 -2.20 13.48
N ASP A 271 8.80 -2.46 13.53
CA ASP A 271 9.62 -2.30 14.73
C ASP A 271 9.87 -0.82 15.06
N VAL A 272 9.81 -0.52 16.35
CA VAL A 272 9.84 0.84 16.91
C VAL A 272 10.67 0.80 18.19
N VAL A 273 11.67 1.67 18.29
CA VAL A 273 12.54 1.77 19.47
C VAL A 273 12.25 3.09 20.20
N GLU A 274 11.98 3.00 21.50
CA GLU A 274 11.90 4.15 22.40
C GLU A 274 13.29 4.44 22.99
N LYS A 275 13.78 5.68 22.85
CA LYS A 275 15.02 6.14 23.46
C LYS A 275 14.83 7.55 24.01
N GLU A 276 15.03 7.75 25.31
CA GLU A 276 15.10 9.08 25.95
C GLU A 276 13.96 10.02 25.50
N ASP A 277 12.70 9.57 25.64
CA ASP A 277 11.47 10.28 25.22
C ASP A 277 11.28 10.48 23.69
N THR A 278 12.18 9.96 22.86
CA THR A 278 12.04 9.94 21.40
C THR A 278 11.70 8.55 20.88
N ILE A 279 10.93 8.50 19.79
CA ILE A 279 10.62 7.26 19.08
C ILE A 279 11.39 7.23 17.77
N ILE A 280 12.12 6.14 17.56
CA ILE A 280 12.84 5.86 16.33
C ILE A 280 12.09 4.76 15.58
N PHE A 281 11.56 5.10 14.40
CA PHE A 281 10.97 4.12 13.50
C PHE A 281 12.09 3.35 12.80
N MET A 282 12.26 2.07 13.17
CA MET A 282 13.33 1.25 12.59
C MET A 282 13.06 0.88 11.13
N ARG A 283 11.82 1.06 10.65
CA ARG A 283 11.35 0.67 9.29
C ARG A 283 11.60 -0.82 8.98
N LYS A 284 11.79 -1.65 10.02
CA LYS A 284 12.02 -3.10 9.94
C LYS A 284 10.75 -3.85 10.32
N VAL A 285 10.35 -4.79 9.48
CA VAL A 285 9.24 -5.71 9.73
C VAL A 285 9.73 -6.88 10.58
N ARG A 286 8.97 -7.23 11.63
CA ARG A 286 9.22 -8.41 12.48
C ARG A 286 7.97 -9.26 12.62
N LYS A 287 8.16 -10.58 12.83
CA LYS A 287 7.07 -11.53 13.13
C LYS A 287 6.55 -11.32 14.56
N GLY A 288 5.25 -11.47 14.75
CA GLY A 288 4.54 -11.35 16.03
C GLY A 288 3.64 -10.11 16.13
N ARG A 289 3.17 -9.83 17.34
CA ARG A 289 2.27 -8.70 17.64
C ARG A 289 3.06 -7.50 18.17
N ALA A 290 2.64 -6.29 17.79
CA ALA A 290 3.18 -5.06 18.38
C ALA A 290 2.80 -4.99 19.87
N ARG A 291 3.73 -4.54 20.73
CA ARG A 291 3.53 -4.50 22.20
C ARG A 291 2.72 -3.31 22.70
N LYS A 292 2.67 -2.20 21.94
CA LYS A 292 2.02 -0.93 22.34
C LYS A 292 1.55 -0.15 21.11
N SER A 293 0.53 0.69 21.31
CA SER A 293 0.09 1.70 20.34
C SER A 293 0.83 3.02 20.58
N PHE A 294 1.34 3.65 19.51
CA PHE A 294 2.23 4.81 19.61
C PHE A 294 1.57 6.14 19.21
N GLY A 295 0.24 6.19 19.06
CA GLY A 295 -0.48 7.36 18.53
C GLY A 295 -0.24 8.66 19.32
N ILE A 296 -0.31 8.60 20.65
CA ILE A 296 -0.05 9.76 21.52
C ILE A 296 1.40 10.26 21.38
N TYR A 297 2.36 9.35 21.16
CA TYR A 297 3.76 9.73 20.97
C TYR A 297 4.01 10.36 19.60
N VAL A 298 3.35 9.87 18.55
CA VAL A 298 3.39 10.51 17.22
C VAL A 298 2.84 11.94 17.29
N ALA A 299 1.76 12.16 18.05
CA ALA A 299 1.22 13.50 18.29
C ALA A 299 2.25 14.42 19.01
N ARG A 300 3.01 13.90 19.97
CA ARG A 300 4.11 14.64 20.63
C ARG A 300 5.19 15.04 19.61
N LEU A 301 5.62 14.13 18.74
CA LEU A 301 6.59 14.43 17.68
C LEU A 301 6.08 15.47 16.68
N ALA A 302 4.77 15.49 16.41
CA ALA A 302 4.13 16.49 15.56
C ALA A 302 4.01 17.88 16.23
N GLY A 303 4.46 18.02 17.49
CA GLY A 303 4.44 19.30 18.21
C GLY A 303 3.12 19.59 18.95
N VAL A 304 2.27 18.59 19.20
CA VAL A 304 1.06 18.78 20.01
C VAL A 304 1.43 19.21 21.45
N PRO A 305 0.77 20.24 22.03
CA PRO A 305 1.12 20.76 23.35
C PRO A 305 1.17 19.70 24.45
N VAL A 306 2.14 19.82 25.36
CA VAL A 306 2.39 18.86 26.44
C VAL A 306 1.16 18.63 27.32
N SER A 307 0.39 19.68 27.60
CA SER A 307 -0.87 19.59 28.37
C SER A 307 -1.91 18.69 27.68
N ALA A 308 -2.05 18.78 26.36
CA ALA A 308 -2.95 17.92 25.59
C ALA A 308 -2.45 16.47 25.54
N ILE A 309 -1.14 16.27 25.42
CA ILE A 309 -0.52 14.94 25.47
C ILE A 309 -0.76 14.27 26.83
N GLN A 310 -0.58 15.01 27.93
CA GLN A 310 -0.81 14.49 29.27
C GLN A 310 -2.27 14.10 29.47
N ARG A 311 -3.20 14.95 29.03
CA ARG A 311 -4.63 14.65 29.08
C ARG A 311 -5.01 13.45 28.23
N ALA A 312 -4.43 13.31 27.04
CA ALA A 312 -4.66 12.15 26.17
C ALA A 312 -4.21 10.84 26.83
N LYS A 313 -3.09 10.84 27.58
CA LYS A 313 -2.63 9.66 28.33
C LYS A 313 -3.62 9.24 29.41
N GLU A 314 -4.10 10.20 30.21
CA GLU A 314 -5.12 9.92 31.25
C GLU A 314 -6.41 9.31 30.65
N ILE A 315 -6.87 9.85 29.52
CA ILE A 315 -8.04 9.34 28.83
C ILE A 315 -7.79 7.91 28.30
N LEU A 316 -6.62 7.66 27.71
CA LEU A 316 -6.27 6.34 27.17
C LEU A 316 -6.23 5.29 28.28
N GLU A 317 -5.60 5.59 29.42
CA GLU A 317 -5.56 4.69 30.59
C GLU A 317 -6.98 4.32 31.06
N GLY A 318 -7.89 5.30 31.12
CA GLY A 318 -9.28 5.07 31.50
C GLY A 318 -10.11 4.29 30.46
N LEU A 319 -9.74 4.35 29.17
CA LEU A 319 -10.39 3.56 28.12
C LEU A 319 -9.87 2.11 28.09
N GLU A 320 -8.57 1.91 28.28
CA GLU A 320 -7.97 0.57 28.36
C GLU A 320 -8.48 -0.21 29.58
N SER A 321 -8.70 0.47 30.71
CA SER A 321 -9.29 -0.17 31.90
C SER A 321 -10.73 -0.62 31.68
N ARG A 322 -11.51 0.10 30.86
CA ARG A 322 -12.91 -0.27 30.51
C ARG A 322 -13.00 -1.37 29.46
N LYS A 323 -12.06 -1.44 28.50
CA LYS A 323 -12.03 -2.52 27.50
C LYS A 323 -11.87 -3.92 28.12
N LYS A 324 -11.17 -4.05 29.25
CA LYS A 324 -11.07 -5.33 29.98
C LYS A 324 -12.41 -5.87 30.47
N THR A 325 -13.44 -5.04 30.60
CA THR A 325 -14.78 -5.41 31.08
C THR A 325 -15.74 -5.81 29.95
N ILE A 326 -15.35 -5.61 28.69
CA ILE A 326 -16.22 -5.84 27.52
C ILE A 326 -15.54 -6.91 26.63
N GLN A 327 -15.54 -8.17 27.07
CA GLN A 327 -15.17 -9.29 26.20
C GLN A 327 -16.39 -9.78 25.41
N PHE A 328 -16.21 -9.88 24.09
CA PHE A 328 -17.21 -10.39 23.16
C PHE A 328 -17.52 -11.87 23.46
N LYS A 329 -18.81 -12.19 23.58
CA LYS A 329 -19.30 -13.58 23.66
C LYS A 329 -19.00 -14.32 22.36
N SER A 330 -17.92 -15.08 22.32
CA SER A 330 -17.79 -16.19 21.37
C SER A 330 -18.49 -17.42 21.95
N ASN A 331 -19.46 -17.96 21.21
CA ASN A 331 -20.05 -19.27 21.48
C ASN A 331 -19.02 -20.36 21.12
N GLU A 332 -18.07 -20.63 22.01
CA GLU A 332 -17.39 -21.93 22.19
C GLU A 332 -16.42 -21.85 23.40
N PRO A 333 -16.37 -22.87 24.26
CA PRO A 333 -15.68 -22.78 25.54
C PRO A 333 -14.16 -22.91 25.34
N THR A 334 -13.41 -21.84 25.60
CA THR A 334 -11.95 -21.90 25.69
C THR A 334 -11.52 -22.27 27.12
N LEU A 335 -10.60 -23.23 27.21
CA LEU A 335 -10.14 -23.92 28.42
C LEU A 335 -9.32 -23.07 29.42
N PHE A 336 -9.33 -21.74 29.34
CA PHE A 336 -8.54 -20.86 30.22
C PHE A 336 -9.36 -20.04 31.24
N ASN A 337 -10.64 -20.34 31.42
CA ASN A 337 -11.48 -19.64 32.42
C ASN A 337 -11.82 -20.48 33.66
N MET A 338 -10.90 -21.23 34.27
CA MET A 338 -11.22 -21.88 35.56
C MET A 338 -11.32 -20.91 36.75
N ASP A 339 -10.64 -19.76 36.69
CA ASP A 339 -10.72 -18.74 37.75
C ASP A 339 -11.80 -17.67 37.48
N ALA A 340 -12.05 -17.34 36.20
CA ALA A 340 -13.08 -16.37 35.80
C ALA A 340 -14.51 -16.94 35.85
N ILE A 341 -14.71 -18.24 35.55
CA ILE A 341 -16.04 -18.89 35.66
C ILE A 341 -16.51 -18.95 37.13
N LYS A 342 -15.59 -19.04 38.10
CA LYS A 342 -15.95 -18.98 39.53
C LYS A 342 -16.41 -17.59 39.96
N GLN A 343 -15.76 -16.52 39.49
CA GLN A 343 -16.17 -15.16 39.84
C GLN A 343 -17.49 -14.74 39.17
N GLU A 344 -17.72 -15.07 37.89
CA GLU A 344 -18.97 -14.71 37.21
C GLU A 344 -20.18 -15.53 37.69
N ALA A 345 -20.02 -16.84 37.99
CA ALA A 345 -21.12 -17.64 38.55
C ALA A 345 -21.50 -17.17 39.97
N GLU A 346 -20.55 -16.67 40.76
CA GLU A 346 -20.78 -16.19 42.11
C GLU A 346 -21.37 -14.77 42.17
N GLU A 347 -21.01 -13.86 41.26
CA GLU A 347 -21.66 -12.54 41.17
C GLU A 347 -23.12 -12.63 40.70
N ASP A 348 -23.44 -13.58 39.81
CA ASP A 348 -24.80 -13.75 39.28
C ASP A 348 -25.75 -14.35 40.34
N THR A 349 -25.26 -15.22 41.23
CA THR A 349 -26.07 -15.76 42.35
C THR A 349 -26.50 -14.69 43.36
N LEU A 350 -25.60 -13.79 43.75
CA LEU A 350 -25.88 -12.74 44.73
C LEU A 350 -26.84 -11.68 44.16
N LYS A 351 -26.73 -11.42 42.85
CA LYS A 351 -27.63 -10.54 42.11
C LYS A 351 -29.04 -11.14 42.00
N GLN A 352 -29.16 -12.44 41.72
CA GLN A 352 -30.44 -13.12 41.71
C GLN A 352 -31.09 -13.18 43.09
N GLU A 353 -30.30 -13.37 44.16
CA GLU A 353 -30.82 -13.37 45.54
C GLU A 353 -31.43 -12.00 45.91
N ILE A 354 -30.74 -10.90 45.61
CA ILE A 354 -31.27 -9.54 45.85
C ILE A 354 -32.55 -9.27 45.05
N LEU A 355 -32.60 -9.69 43.79
CA LEU A 355 -33.78 -9.53 42.94
C LEU A 355 -34.99 -10.37 43.39
N SER A 356 -34.75 -11.43 44.16
CA SER A 356 -35.81 -12.31 44.70
C SER A 356 -36.41 -11.83 46.04
N LEU A 357 -35.86 -10.76 46.64
CA LEU A 357 -36.34 -10.24 47.92
C LEU A 357 -37.62 -9.41 47.74
N GLU A 358 -38.70 -9.82 48.40
CA GLU A 358 -39.96 -9.06 48.47
C GLU A 358 -39.89 -7.98 49.56
N ILE A 359 -39.18 -6.89 49.26
CA ILE A 359 -38.90 -5.79 50.20
C ILE A 359 -40.18 -5.23 50.85
N GLU A 360 -41.30 -5.21 50.12
CA GLU A 360 -42.58 -4.66 50.59
C GLU A 360 -43.28 -5.52 51.65
N LYS A 361 -42.90 -6.80 51.80
CA LYS A 361 -43.48 -7.73 52.77
C LYS A 361 -42.58 -8.01 53.97
N MET A 362 -41.38 -7.46 53.99
CA MET A 362 -40.42 -7.67 55.06
C MET A 362 -40.65 -6.67 56.21
N THR A 363 -40.54 -7.16 57.44
CA THR A 363 -40.47 -6.26 58.59
C THR A 363 -39.11 -5.54 58.61
N PRO A 364 -39.01 -4.33 59.19
CA PRO A 364 -37.75 -3.58 59.23
C PRO A 364 -36.57 -4.35 59.85
N LEU A 365 -36.85 -5.23 60.83
CA LEU A 365 -35.84 -6.10 61.45
C LEU A 365 -35.34 -7.20 60.50
N GLU A 366 -36.21 -7.77 59.67
CA GLU A 366 -35.84 -8.79 58.67
C GLU A 366 -35.03 -8.18 57.54
N ALA A 367 -35.37 -6.98 57.08
CA ALA A 367 -34.60 -6.28 56.06
C ALA A 367 -33.17 -5.98 56.54
N ILE A 368 -33.02 -5.53 57.79
CA ILE A 368 -31.71 -5.26 58.41
C ILE A 368 -30.91 -6.56 58.60
N SER A 369 -31.56 -7.67 58.98
CA SER A 369 -30.86 -8.95 59.16
C SER A 369 -30.35 -9.52 57.84
N VAL A 370 -31.13 -9.41 56.76
CA VAL A 370 -30.73 -9.81 55.40
C VAL A 370 -29.58 -8.95 54.89
N LEU A 371 -29.64 -7.63 55.07
CA LEU A 371 -28.55 -6.71 54.71
C LEU A 371 -27.26 -7.04 55.48
N ASN A 372 -27.36 -7.32 56.77
CA ASN A 372 -26.20 -7.70 57.58
C ASN A 372 -25.58 -9.03 57.12
N ARG A 373 -26.42 -10.02 56.76
CA ARG A 373 -25.97 -11.29 56.18
C ARG A 373 -25.21 -11.08 54.87
N LEU A 374 -25.81 -10.34 53.92
CA LEU A 374 -25.17 -10.03 52.63
C LEU A 374 -23.84 -9.28 52.81
N GLN A 375 -23.78 -8.35 53.78
CA GLN A 375 -22.56 -7.63 54.10
C GLN A 375 -21.47 -8.54 54.67
N GLN A 376 -21.82 -9.47 55.58
CA GLN A 376 -20.89 -10.45 56.15
C GLN A 376 -20.35 -11.41 55.09
N ASP A 377 -21.20 -11.85 54.16
CA ASP A 377 -20.80 -12.74 53.07
C ASP A 377 -19.83 -12.05 52.09
N LEU A 378 -20.03 -10.76 51.81
CA LEU A 378 -19.10 -9.94 51.02
C LEU A 378 -17.79 -9.66 51.76
N LEU A 379 -17.83 -9.45 53.07
CA LEU A 379 -16.64 -9.18 53.89
C LEU A 379 -15.77 -10.43 54.06
N LYS A 380 -16.36 -11.61 54.25
CA LYS A 380 -15.62 -12.89 54.28
C LYS A 380 -14.92 -13.18 52.94
N LYS A 381 -15.49 -12.76 51.82
CA LYS A 381 -14.90 -12.93 50.48
C LYS A 381 -13.74 -11.97 50.16
N LYS A 382 -13.65 -10.81 50.84
CA LYS A 382 -12.54 -9.85 50.68
C LYS A 382 -11.27 -10.20 51.47
N GLY A 383 -11.35 -11.17 52.38
CA GLY A 383 -10.27 -11.56 53.29
C GLY A 383 -9.46 -12.79 52.87
N ASN A 384 -9.74 -13.38 51.70
CA ASN A 384 -8.99 -14.51 51.11
C ASN A 384 -8.29 -14.09 49.82
#